data_AF-A0A929V6N8-F1
#
_entry.id   AF-A0A929V6N8-F1
#
_cell.length_a   1.000
_cell.length_b   1.000
_cell.length_c   1.000
_cell.angle_alpha   90.00
_cell.angle_beta   90.00
_cell.angle_gamma   90.00
#
_symmetry.space_group_name_H-M   'P 1'
#
loop_
_entity.id
_entity.type
_entity.pdbx_description
1 polymer ?
#
loop_
_entity_poly.entity_id
_entity_poly.type
_entity_poly.pdbx_seq_one_letter_code
_entity_poly.pdbx_strand_id
1 'polypeptide(L)'
;MGRISKLDAMKSEIDTMQVRCDKLKVRKSELNRSKKTLWYERKEAQINVRICESALKSVREDYDDAVLRMNREKKFYDEIIRESEEVLRRFEEIKSACAERQKVLTEKVNEETQMMEEYFQKARALKSAGGDPFDDFEGSEDGEDGDSEAPSHSENELTAREYFKQAYNCRYNINDYKREMRRISQELSDAEASKRERMPRVGTFDYSLACGLVESTEKQMKVMEESLRKAQAKEQEADANYREVVSDFKKCDDELGQLYKDLSEKRELLYTERKKDVLKKAGMSSKLWKEVKVSIKPDGVAHIYYGGQECSDGQDHGHIIIDEYGQKIYDRKPTEQNGNYTLAKA
;
A
#
# COMPACT_ATOMS: atom_id res chain seq x y z
N MET A 1 75.74 17.17 13.29
CA MET A 1 74.39 16.65 13.59
C MET A 1 74.43 15.99 14.95
N GLY A 2 73.88 16.64 15.99
CA GLY A 2 73.94 16.14 17.37
C GLY A 2 73.10 14.87 17.54
N ARG A 3 73.66 13.83 18.16
CA ARG A 3 72.93 12.62 18.51
C ARG A 3 71.94 12.97 19.61
N ILE A 4 70.64 12.85 19.34
CA ILE A 4 69.58 12.97 20.34
C ILE A 4 69.85 11.90 21.41
N SER A 5 69.79 12.29 22.69
CA SER A 5 69.98 11.33 23.77
C SER A 5 68.83 10.32 23.80
N LYS A 6 69.08 9.09 24.26
CA LYS A 6 68.04 8.04 24.37
C LYS A 6 66.81 8.53 25.16
N LEU A 7 67.03 9.34 26.20
CA LEU A 7 65.98 9.89 27.05
C LEU A 7 65.14 10.95 26.33
N ASP A 8 65.76 11.79 25.51
CA ASP A 8 65.06 12.81 24.72
C ASP A 8 64.20 12.17 23.63
N ALA A 9 64.70 11.09 23.01
CA ALA A 9 63.91 10.31 22.05
C ALA A 9 62.67 9.68 22.70
N MET A 10 62.82 9.08 23.89
CA MET A 10 61.70 8.51 24.64
C MET A 10 60.68 9.59 25.08
N LYS A 11 61.16 10.76 25.51
CA LYS A 11 60.27 11.89 25.87
C LYS A 11 59.48 12.38 24.65
N SER A 12 60.15 12.56 23.51
CA SER A 12 59.52 12.96 22.25
C SER A 12 58.47 11.94 21.77
N GLU A 13 58.73 10.64 21.93
CA GLU A 13 57.77 9.58 21.63
C GLU A 13 56.51 9.69 22.53
N ILE A 14 56.68 9.89 23.85
CA ILE A 14 55.57 10.07 24.79
C ILE A 14 54.76 11.33 24.44
N ASP A 15 55.41 12.44 24.13
CA ASP A 15 54.73 13.68 23.74
C ASP A 15 53.92 13.48 22.45
N THR A 16 54.47 12.74 21.48
CA THR A 16 53.77 12.38 20.24
C THR A 16 52.54 11.51 20.51
N MET A 17 52.68 10.50 21.37
CA MET A 17 51.57 9.64 21.78
C MET A 17 50.49 10.42 22.54
N GLN A 18 50.89 11.38 23.39
CA GLN A 18 49.97 12.24 24.13
C GLN A 18 49.12 13.09 23.17
N VAL A 19 49.74 13.70 22.16
CA VAL A 19 49.01 14.43 21.10
C VAL A 19 48.02 13.51 20.38
N ARG A 20 48.40 12.26 20.11
CA ARG A 20 47.50 11.27 19.49
C ARG A 20 46.32 10.92 20.42
N CYS A 21 46.54 10.78 21.73
CA CYS A 21 45.45 10.60 22.70
C CYS A 21 44.45 11.77 22.64
N ASP A 22 44.94 13.01 22.61
CA ASP A 22 44.08 14.18 22.62
C ASP A 22 43.25 14.29 21.33
N LYS A 23 43.83 13.95 20.17
CA LYS A 23 43.08 13.81 18.92
C LYS A 23 41.99 12.74 18.99
N LEU A 24 42.30 11.56 19.55
CA LEU A 24 41.32 10.48 19.72
C LEU A 24 40.20 10.85 20.70
N LYS A 25 40.47 11.61 21.77
CA LYS A 25 39.43 12.13 22.67
C LYS A 25 38.43 13.02 21.94
N VAL A 26 38.93 13.92 21.08
CA VAL A 26 38.08 14.81 20.28
C VAL A 26 37.22 13.97 19.34
N ARG A 27 37.84 13.06 18.58
CA ARG A 27 37.13 12.16 17.67
C ARG A 27 36.07 11.30 18.38
N LYS A 28 36.39 10.74 19.55
CA LYS A 28 35.43 9.97 20.36
C LYS A 28 34.23 10.82 20.80
N SER A 29 34.47 12.08 21.15
CA SER A 29 33.42 13.03 21.56
C SER A 29 32.51 13.40 20.38
N GLU A 30 33.09 13.62 19.20
CA GLU A 30 32.37 13.84 17.94
C GLU A 30 31.51 12.62 17.56
N LEU A 31 32.11 11.43 17.54
CA LEU A 31 31.40 10.17 17.29
C LEU A 31 30.27 9.94 18.29
N ASN A 32 30.43 10.30 19.57
CA ASN A 32 29.37 10.19 20.55
C ASN A 32 28.21 11.15 20.28
N ARG A 33 28.49 12.37 19.79
CA ARG A 33 27.46 13.31 19.32
C ARG A 33 26.74 12.75 18.10
N SER A 34 27.48 12.33 17.07
CA SER A 34 26.90 11.74 15.85
C SER A 34 26.05 10.50 16.16
N LYS A 35 26.52 9.63 17.06
CA LYS A 35 25.75 8.48 17.55
C LYS A 35 24.41 8.87 18.16
N LYS A 36 24.35 9.95 18.95
CA LYS A 36 23.09 10.44 19.52
C LYS A 36 22.16 10.97 18.44
N THR A 37 22.67 11.78 17.51
CA THR A 37 21.87 12.31 16.39
C THR A 37 21.28 11.19 15.53
N LEU A 38 22.14 10.27 15.07
CA LEU A 38 21.73 9.14 14.22
C LEU A 38 20.78 8.17 14.96
N TRP A 39 20.85 8.10 16.30
CA TRP A 39 19.87 7.34 17.07
C TRP A 39 18.46 7.94 16.97
N TYR A 40 18.34 9.27 17.05
CA TYR A 40 17.06 9.95 16.88
C TYR A 40 16.53 9.79 15.45
N GLU A 41 17.37 9.99 14.43
CA GLU A 41 17.00 9.79 13.03
C GLU A 41 16.50 8.36 12.76
N ARG A 42 17.20 7.35 13.30
CA ARG A 42 16.76 5.96 13.25
C ARG A 42 15.40 5.77 13.92
N LYS A 43 15.17 6.39 15.07
CA LYS A 43 13.89 6.28 15.79
C LYS A 43 12.76 6.96 15.04
N GLU A 44 13.01 8.12 14.46
CA GLU A 44 12.06 8.83 13.62
C GLU A 44 11.69 8.02 12.37
N ALA A 45 12.68 7.42 11.69
CA ALA A 45 12.44 6.54 10.55
C ALA A 45 11.58 5.31 10.93
N GLN A 46 11.86 4.68 12.08
CA GLN A 46 11.04 3.58 12.63
C GLN A 46 9.59 3.99 12.90
N ILE A 47 9.38 5.19 13.44
CA ILE A 47 8.03 5.73 13.69
C ILE A 47 7.32 5.99 12.36
N ASN A 48 8.01 6.59 11.38
CA ASN A 48 7.46 6.87 10.05
C ASN A 48 7.02 5.59 9.33
N VAL A 49 7.79 4.50 9.41
CA VAL A 49 7.38 3.21 8.86
C VAL A 49 6.06 2.74 9.49
N ARG A 50 5.94 2.77 10.82
CA ARG A 50 4.70 2.37 11.52
C ARG A 50 3.49 3.23 11.15
N ILE A 51 3.69 4.53 10.95
CA ILE A 51 2.65 5.43 10.48
C ILE A 51 2.20 5.02 9.07
N CYS A 52 3.14 4.78 8.15
CA CYS A 52 2.82 4.31 6.80
C CYS A 52 2.11 2.95 6.79
N GLU A 53 2.54 2.01 7.64
CA GLU A 53 1.89 0.69 7.78
C GLU A 53 0.45 0.82 8.26
N SER A 54 0.22 1.68 9.27
CA SER A 54 -1.12 1.92 9.81
C SER A 54 -2.03 2.60 8.78
N ALA A 55 -1.52 3.58 8.05
CA ALA A 55 -2.25 4.25 6.97
C ALA A 55 -2.58 3.28 5.82
N LEU A 56 -1.62 2.45 5.41
CA LEU A 56 -1.85 1.43 4.38
C LEU A 56 -2.89 0.41 4.81
N LYS A 57 -2.87 0.01 6.09
CA LYS A 57 -3.88 -0.90 6.64
C LYS A 57 -5.29 -0.29 6.54
N SER A 58 -5.46 0.98 6.94
CA SER A 58 -6.74 1.68 6.82
C SER A 58 -7.25 1.72 5.37
N VAL A 59 -6.38 2.06 4.41
CA VAL A 59 -6.77 2.13 3.00
C VAL A 59 -7.12 0.75 2.42
N ARG A 60 -6.49 -0.33 2.92
CA ARG A 60 -6.86 -1.71 2.54
C ARG A 60 -8.24 -2.09 3.05
N GLU A 61 -8.58 -1.71 4.27
CA GLU A 61 -9.93 -1.90 4.82
C GLU A 61 -10.97 -1.14 3.98
N ASP A 62 -10.69 0.12 3.61
CA ASP A 62 -11.55 0.91 2.72
C ASP A 62 -11.71 0.27 1.32
N TYR A 63 -10.63 -0.30 0.78
CA TYR A 63 -10.66 -1.01 -0.51
C TYR A 63 -11.52 -2.28 -0.43
N ASP A 64 -11.34 -3.09 0.62
CA ASP A 64 -12.13 -4.31 0.82
C ASP A 64 -13.62 -3.98 0.96
N ASP A 65 -13.97 -2.94 1.70
CA ASP A 65 -15.35 -2.44 1.82
C ASP A 65 -15.91 -1.93 0.49
N ALA A 66 -15.10 -1.22 -0.30
CA ALA A 66 -15.49 -0.76 -1.64
C ALA A 66 -15.77 -1.94 -2.58
N VAL A 67 -14.93 -2.98 -2.55
CA VAL A 67 -15.11 -4.20 -3.34
C VAL A 67 -16.37 -4.95 -2.92
N LEU A 68 -16.63 -5.06 -1.61
CA LEU A 68 -17.86 -5.66 -1.09
C LEU A 68 -19.10 -4.90 -1.57
N ARG A 69 -19.06 -3.57 -1.55
CA ARG A 69 -20.15 -2.73 -2.07
C ARG A 69 -20.34 -2.93 -3.57
N MET A 70 -19.27 -2.87 -4.36
CA MET A 70 -19.33 -3.12 -5.82
C MET A 70 -19.95 -4.47 -6.14
N ASN A 71 -19.58 -5.53 -5.41
CA ASN A 71 -20.14 -6.86 -5.59
C ASN A 71 -21.63 -6.94 -5.24
N ARG A 72 -22.11 -6.18 -4.25
CA ARG A 72 -23.54 -6.08 -3.92
C ARG A 72 -24.30 -5.39 -5.03
N GLU A 73 -23.83 -4.23 -5.48
CA GLU A 73 -24.47 -3.48 -6.56
C GLU A 73 -24.46 -4.26 -7.88
N LYS A 74 -23.38 -5.00 -8.16
CA LYS A 74 -23.30 -5.88 -9.32
C LYS A 74 -24.40 -6.95 -9.31
N LYS A 75 -24.61 -7.62 -8.18
CA LYS A 75 -25.67 -8.64 -8.07
C LYS A 75 -27.04 -8.06 -8.34
N PHE A 76 -27.33 -6.89 -7.79
CA PHE A 76 -28.58 -6.19 -8.03
C PHE A 76 -28.74 -5.79 -9.50
N TYR A 77 -27.67 -5.26 -10.10
CA TYR A 77 -27.64 -4.92 -11.52
C TYR A 77 -27.86 -6.14 -12.44
N ASP A 78 -27.18 -7.26 -12.16
CA ASP A 78 -27.33 -8.51 -12.90
C ASP A 78 -28.75 -9.10 -12.73
N GLU A 79 -29.40 -8.89 -11.59
CA GLU A 79 -30.79 -9.28 -11.35
C GLU A 79 -31.78 -8.46 -12.17
N ILE A 80 -31.62 -7.14 -12.18
CA ILE A 80 -32.40 -6.22 -13.01
C ILE A 80 -32.29 -6.58 -14.50
N ILE A 81 -31.09 -6.91 -14.96
CA ILE A 81 -30.88 -7.34 -16.36
C ILE A 81 -31.66 -8.62 -16.63
N ARG A 82 -31.52 -9.65 -15.78
CA ARG A 82 -32.23 -10.93 -15.95
C ARG A 82 -33.75 -10.73 -15.99
N GLU A 83 -34.29 -9.90 -15.10
CA GLU A 83 -35.72 -9.57 -15.09
C GLU A 83 -36.15 -8.84 -16.36
N SER A 84 -35.34 -7.89 -16.83
CA SER A 84 -35.59 -7.16 -18.08
C SER A 84 -35.61 -8.09 -19.29
N GLU A 85 -34.66 -9.02 -19.36
CA GLU A 85 -34.56 -10.04 -20.40
C GLU A 85 -35.77 -10.98 -20.39
N GLU A 86 -36.21 -11.42 -19.21
CA GLU A 86 -37.39 -12.30 -19.06
C GLU A 86 -38.68 -11.59 -19.48
N VAL A 87 -38.86 -10.32 -19.12
CA VAL A 87 -40.02 -9.51 -19.55
C VAL A 87 -40.02 -9.35 -21.07
N LEU A 88 -38.87 -9.06 -21.68
CA LEU A 88 -38.73 -8.95 -23.13
C LEU A 88 -39.01 -10.28 -23.84
N ARG A 89 -38.46 -11.39 -23.32
CA ARG A 89 -38.67 -12.73 -23.87
C ARG A 89 -40.15 -13.08 -23.93
N ARG A 90 -40.89 -12.89 -22.83
CA ARG A 90 -42.34 -13.16 -22.77
C ARG A 90 -43.14 -12.29 -23.73
N PHE A 91 -42.77 -11.01 -23.84
CA PHE A 91 -43.43 -10.11 -24.80
C PHE A 91 -43.21 -10.58 -26.24
N GLU A 92 -41.99 -10.95 -26.61
CA GLU A 92 -41.71 -11.45 -27.97
C GLU A 92 -42.39 -12.81 -28.26
N GLU A 93 -42.53 -13.69 -27.26
CA GLU A 93 -43.32 -14.93 -27.38
C GLU A 93 -44.79 -14.65 -27.69
N ILE A 94 -45.44 -13.76 -26.92
CA ILE A 94 -46.84 -13.37 -27.15
C ILE A 94 -46.98 -12.71 -28.52
N LYS A 95 -46.06 -11.81 -28.86
CA LYS A 95 -46.06 -11.09 -30.13
C LYS A 95 -45.92 -12.03 -31.33
N SER A 96 -45.02 -13.01 -31.25
CA SER A 96 -44.86 -14.04 -32.27
C SER A 96 -46.11 -14.92 -32.41
N ALA A 97 -46.68 -15.38 -31.28
CA ALA A 97 -47.91 -16.18 -31.29
C ALA A 97 -49.10 -15.42 -31.89
N CYS A 98 -49.24 -14.13 -31.56
CA CYS A 98 -50.26 -13.24 -32.12
C CYS A 98 -50.06 -13.03 -33.63
N ALA A 99 -48.81 -12.84 -34.08
CA ALA A 99 -48.50 -12.66 -35.50
C ALA A 99 -48.87 -13.91 -36.32
N GLU A 100 -48.57 -15.11 -35.82
CA GLU A 100 -48.96 -16.36 -36.49
C GLU A 100 -50.49 -16.53 -36.53
N ARG A 101 -51.20 -16.29 -35.41
CA ARG A 101 -52.67 -16.34 -35.39
C ARG A 101 -53.28 -15.33 -36.36
N GLN A 102 -52.74 -14.11 -36.42
CA GLN A 102 -53.21 -13.05 -37.31
C GLN A 102 -53.00 -13.43 -38.78
N LYS A 103 -51.87 -14.05 -39.12
CA LYS A 103 -51.60 -14.57 -40.47
C LYS A 103 -52.64 -15.61 -40.89
N VAL A 104 -52.88 -16.61 -40.05
CA VAL A 104 -53.88 -17.67 -40.31
C VAL A 104 -55.29 -17.08 -40.47
N LEU A 105 -55.69 -16.13 -39.62
CA LEU A 105 -57.00 -15.48 -39.74
C LEU A 105 -57.12 -14.62 -40.99
N THR A 106 -56.04 -13.97 -41.41
CA THR A 106 -56.00 -13.19 -42.66
C THR A 106 -56.21 -14.09 -43.87
N GLU A 107 -55.54 -15.24 -43.90
CA GLU A 107 -55.72 -16.26 -44.95
C GLU A 107 -57.18 -16.75 -44.99
N LYS A 108 -57.75 -17.13 -43.84
CA LYS A 108 -59.17 -17.56 -43.75
C LYS A 108 -60.16 -16.47 -44.17
N VAL A 109 -59.91 -15.21 -43.81
CA VAL A 109 -60.75 -14.09 -44.25
C VAL A 109 -60.70 -13.95 -45.77
N ASN A 110 -59.52 -14.09 -46.38
CA ASN A 110 -59.37 -14.02 -47.83
C ASN A 110 -60.11 -15.19 -48.52
N GLU A 111 -59.95 -16.41 -48.03
CA GLU A 111 -60.65 -17.61 -48.53
C GLU A 111 -62.18 -17.45 -48.47
N GLU A 112 -62.72 -17.06 -47.31
CA GLU A 112 -64.16 -16.83 -47.16
C GLU A 112 -64.67 -15.66 -48.01
N THR A 113 -63.85 -14.62 -48.20
CA THR A 113 -64.20 -13.48 -49.07
C THR A 113 -64.31 -13.95 -50.51
N GLN A 114 -63.37 -14.78 -50.97
CA GLN A 114 -63.38 -15.34 -52.31
C GLN A 114 -64.59 -16.26 -52.53
N MET A 115 -64.84 -17.20 -51.59
CA MET A 115 -66.00 -18.09 -51.66
C MET A 115 -67.32 -17.32 -51.66
N MET A 116 -67.45 -16.28 -50.82
CA MET A 116 -68.63 -15.43 -50.80
C MET A 116 -68.89 -14.77 -52.15
N GLU A 117 -67.85 -14.18 -52.76
CA GLU A 117 -67.96 -13.51 -54.06
C GLU A 117 -68.34 -14.52 -55.15
N GLU A 118 -67.77 -15.72 -55.15
CA GLU A 118 -68.14 -16.80 -56.06
C GLU A 118 -69.61 -17.23 -55.88
N TYR A 119 -70.10 -17.36 -54.65
CA TYR A 119 -71.50 -17.69 -54.37
C TYR A 119 -72.45 -16.56 -54.79
N PHE A 120 -72.10 -15.30 -54.56
CA PHE A 120 -72.88 -14.17 -55.07
C PHE A 120 -72.91 -14.13 -56.59
N GLN A 121 -71.79 -14.41 -57.26
CA GLN A 121 -71.73 -14.48 -58.73
C GLN A 121 -72.61 -15.62 -59.27
N LYS A 122 -72.53 -16.83 -58.69
CA LYS A 122 -73.38 -17.97 -59.05
C LYS A 122 -74.87 -17.67 -58.83
N ALA A 123 -75.23 -17.06 -57.70
CA ALA A 123 -76.59 -16.65 -57.39
C ALA A 123 -77.13 -15.60 -58.38
N ARG A 124 -76.30 -14.60 -58.74
CA ARG A 124 -76.66 -13.56 -59.72
C ARG A 124 -76.79 -14.11 -61.15
N ALA A 125 -75.97 -15.08 -61.53
CA ALA A 125 -76.03 -15.71 -62.86
C ALA A 125 -77.30 -16.55 -63.08
N LEU A 126 -77.88 -17.09 -62.01
CA LEU A 126 -79.13 -17.85 -62.04
C LEU A 126 -80.39 -16.98 -62.02
N LYS A 127 -80.24 -15.66 -61.83
CA LYS A 127 -81.35 -14.70 -61.90
C LYS A 127 -81.51 -14.12 -63.31
N SER A 128 -82.70 -14.26 -63.89
CA SER A 128 -83.15 -13.40 -64.99
C SER A 128 -83.35 -11.97 -64.49
N ALA A 129 -83.00 -10.97 -65.30
CA ALA A 129 -83.09 -9.55 -64.94
C ALA A 129 -84.50 -9.17 -64.42
N GLY A 130 -84.59 -8.83 -63.13
CA GLY A 130 -85.76 -8.18 -62.53
C GLY A 130 -86.28 -8.88 -61.28
N GLY A 131 -85.96 -8.32 -60.11
CA GLY A 131 -86.53 -8.69 -58.80
C GLY A 131 -85.43 -8.90 -57.77
N ASP A 132 -85.44 -8.16 -56.67
CA ASP A 132 -84.55 -8.30 -55.50
C ASP A 132 -85.04 -9.49 -54.65
N PRO A 133 -84.20 -10.46 -54.20
CA PRO A 133 -84.71 -11.68 -53.57
C PRO A 133 -85.08 -11.50 -52.08
N PHE A 134 -85.09 -10.26 -51.57
CA PHE A 134 -85.13 -9.97 -50.14
C PHE A 134 -85.95 -8.72 -49.75
N ASP A 135 -86.91 -8.29 -50.58
CA ASP A 135 -87.96 -7.35 -50.08
C ASP A 135 -88.85 -8.01 -48.99
N ASP A 136 -88.73 -9.33 -48.76
CA ASP A 136 -89.61 -10.09 -47.86
C ASP A 136 -89.00 -10.48 -46.50
N PHE A 137 -87.77 -10.10 -46.13
CA PHE A 137 -87.15 -10.60 -44.87
C PHE A 137 -87.11 -9.60 -43.70
N GLU A 138 -87.29 -8.29 -43.90
CA GLU A 138 -87.17 -7.28 -42.82
C GLU A 138 -88.48 -6.58 -42.42
N GLY A 139 -89.64 -7.20 -42.69
CA GLY A 139 -90.93 -6.63 -42.29
C GLY A 139 -91.99 -7.69 -42.02
N SER A 140 -91.92 -8.38 -40.89
CA SER A 140 -93.01 -9.24 -40.44
C SER A 140 -93.06 -9.31 -38.91
N GLU A 141 -93.44 -8.19 -38.29
CA GLU A 141 -94.28 -8.25 -37.10
C GLU A 141 -95.52 -7.39 -37.37
N ASP A 142 -96.68 -8.03 -37.19
CA ASP A 142 -98.03 -7.49 -37.11
C ASP A 142 -98.80 -7.17 -38.40
N GLY A 143 -99.75 -8.05 -38.78
CA GLY A 143 -100.93 -7.66 -39.57
C GLY A 143 -101.52 -8.71 -40.52
N GLU A 144 -102.52 -9.45 -40.01
CA GLU A 144 -103.76 -9.94 -40.67
C GLU A 144 -103.72 -10.76 -41.98
N ASP A 145 -104.22 -12.00 -41.84
CA ASP A 145 -105.18 -12.73 -42.71
C ASP A 145 -105.21 -12.42 -44.21
N GLY A 146 -104.48 -13.23 -44.98
CA GLY A 146 -104.67 -13.38 -46.42
C GLY A 146 -104.09 -14.71 -46.91
N ASP A 147 -104.98 -15.66 -47.25
CA ASP A 147 -104.63 -16.88 -47.99
C ASP A 147 -103.85 -16.53 -49.26
N SER A 148 -102.53 -16.74 -49.20
CA SER A 148 -101.61 -16.54 -50.32
C SER A 148 -101.07 -17.91 -50.72
N GLU A 149 -101.42 -18.37 -51.92
CA GLU A 149 -100.82 -19.54 -52.55
C GLU A 149 -99.29 -19.48 -52.44
N ALA A 150 -98.68 -20.56 -51.96
CA ALA A 150 -97.22 -20.70 -51.93
C ALA A 150 -96.67 -20.53 -53.36
N PRO A 151 -95.78 -19.54 -53.63
CA PRO A 151 -95.26 -19.35 -54.97
C PRO A 151 -94.49 -20.60 -55.41
N SER A 152 -94.85 -21.17 -56.56
CA SER A 152 -94.09 -22.27 -57.17
C SER A 152 -92.77 -21.71 -57.71
N HIS A 153 -91.78 -21.61 -56.83
CA HIS A 153 -90.44 -21.16 -57.17
C HIS A 153 -89.80 -22.09 -58.21
N SER A 154 -89.22 -21.51 -59.26
CA SER A 154 -88.46 -22.28 -60.24
C SER A 154 -87.24 -22.95 -59.57
N GLU A 155 -86.80 -24.12 -60.06
CA GLU A 155 -85.61 -24.81 -59.51
C GLU A 155 -84.37 -23.90 -59.48
N ASN A 156 -84.27 -22.96 -60.44
CA ASN A 156 -83.21 -21.95 -60.49
C ASN A 156 -83.31 -20.91 -59.36
N GLU A 157 -84.52 -20.51 -58.95
CA GLU A 157 -84.73 -19.60 -57.80
C GLU A 157 -84.39 -20.27 -56.48
N LEU A 158 -84.76 -21.54 -56.30
CA LEU A 158 -84.41 -22.32 -55.11
C LEU A 158 -82.88 -22.51 -55.00
N THR A 159 -82.22 -22.82 -56.13
CA THR A 159 -80.76 -22.94 -56.19
C THR A 159 -80.05 -21.61 -55.95
N ALA A 160 -80.57 -20.50 -56.47
CA ALA A 160 -80.03 -19.16 -56.21
C ALA A 160 -80.17 -18.77 -54.73
N ARG A 161 -81.28 -19.10 -54.08
CA ARG A 161 -81.49 -18.90 -52.63
C ARG A 161 -80.48 -19.67 -51.78
N GLU A 162 -80.14 -20.90 -52.16
CA GLU A 162 -79.09 -21.66 -51.46
C GLU A 162 -77.70 -21.02 -51.61
N TYR A 163 -77.34 -20.51 -52.79
CA TYR A 163 -76.08 -19.78 -52.96
C TYR A 163 -76.05 -18.47 -52.16
N PHE A 164 -77.15 -17.72 -52.07
CA PHE A 164 -77.22 -16.57 -51.17
C PHE A 164 -77.01 -16.98 -49.72
N LYS A 165 -77.67 -18.04 -49.25
CA LYS A 165 -77.48 -18.57 -47.89
C LYS A 165 -76.01 -18.93 -47.63
N GLN A 166 -75.34 -19.56 -48.58
CA GLN A 166 -73.90 -19.88 -48.47
C GLN A 166 -73.03 -18.61 -48.43
N ALA A 167 -73.32 -17.60 -49.25
CA ALA A 167 -72.62 -16.31 -49.21
C ALA A 167 -72.81 -15.57 -47.87
N TYR A 168 -74.02 -15.58 -47.30
CA TYR A 168 -74.29 -15.01 -45.98
C TYR A 168 -73.59 -15.79 -44.85
N ASN A 169 -73.47 -17.11 -44.96
CA ASN A 169 -72.66 -17.91 -44.04
C ASN A 169 -71.18 -17.53 -44.09
N CYS A 170 -70.60 -17.37 -45.29
CA CYS A 170 -69.24 -16.85 -45.45
C CYS A 170 -69.08 -15.46 -44.80
N ARG A 171 -70.11 -14.60 -44.91
CA ARG A 171 -70.11 -13.25 -44.29
C ARG A 171 -70.11 -13.33 -42.77
N TYR A 172 -70.84 -14.28 -42.21
CA TYR A 172 -70.83 -14.56 -40.78
C TYR A 172 -69.43 -15.01 -40.32
N ASN A 173 -68.83 -15.98 -41.02
CA ASN A 173 -67.48 -16.48 -40.72
C ASN A 173 -66.42 -15.36 -40.77
N ILE A 174 -66.45 -14.52 -41.80
CA ILE A 174 -65.54 -13.35 -41.91
C ILE A 174 -65.71 -12.41 -40.72
N ASN A 175 -66.94 -12.12 -40.32
CA ASN A 175 -67.20 -11.23 -39.20
C ASN A 175 -66.68 -11.83 -37.88
N ASP A 176 -66.77 -13.14 -37.71
CA ASP A 176 -66.22 -13.83 -36.55
C ASP A 176 -64.68 -13.83 -36.56
N TYR A 177 -64.04 -14.11 -37.70
CA TYR A 177 -62.59 -13.98 -37.83
C TYR A 177 -62.10 -12.55 -37.59
N LYS A 178 -62.84 -11.53 -38.08
CA LYS A 178 -62.54 -10.11 -37.78
C LYS A 178 -62.71 -9.79 -36.30
N ARG A 179 -63.65 -10.42 -35.59
CA ARG A 179 -63.78 -10.31 -34.13
C ARG A 179 -62.58 -10.92 -33.42
N GLU A 180 -62.11 -12.06 -33.87
CA GLU A 180 -60.91 -12.70 -33.32
C GLU A 180 -59.64 -11.88 -33.60
N MET A 181 -59.50 -11.28 -34.78
CA MET A 181 -58.39 -10.33 -35.06
C MET A 181 -58.38 -9.13 -34.11
N ARG A 182 -59.56 -8.60 -33.75
CA ARG A 182 -59.66 -7.53 -32.74
C ARG A 182 -59.23 -8.01 -31.35
N ARG A 183 -59.55 -9.26 -30.97
CA ARG A 183 -59.07 -9.85 -29.72
C ARG A 183 -57.56 -9.98 -29.70
N ILE A 184 -56.94 -10.44 -30.79
CA ILE A 184 -55.47 -10.49 -30.92
C ILE A 184 -54.84 -9.10 -30.78
N SER A 185 -55.45 -8.08 -31.38
CA SER A 185 -54.97 -6.70 -31.23
C SER A 185 -55.04 -6.22 -29.79
N GLN A 186 -56.09 -6.59 -29.05
CA GLN A 186 -56.20 -6.30 -27.63
C GLN A 186 -55.15 -7.07 -26.81
N GLU A 187 -54.94 -8.36 -27.08
CA GLU A 187 -53.91 -9.18 -26.42
C GLU A 187 -52.51 -8.58 -26.59
N LEU A 188 -52.17 -8.08 -27.80
CA LEU A 188 -50.92 -7.38 -28.06
C LEU A 188 -50.81 -6.07 -27.27
N SER A 189 -51.89 -5.28 -27.23
CA SER A 189 -51.90 -4.03 -26.47
C SER A 189 -51.74 -4.28 -24.97
N ASP A 190 -52.40 -5.31 -24.44
CA ASP A 190 -52.30 -5.71 -23.03
C ASP A 190 -50.90 -6.23 -22.71
N ALA A 191 -50.31 -7.02 -23.62
CA ALA A 191 -48.93 -7.50 -23.48
C ALA A 191 -47.92 -6.35 -23.51
N GLU A 192 -48.13 -5.34 -24.35
CA GLU A 192 -47.27 -4.16 -24.40
C GLU A 192 -47.41 -3.29 -23.14
N ALA A 193 -48.63 -3.12 -22.64
CA ALA A 193 -48.88 -2.46 -21.37
C ALA A 193 -48.23 -3.21 -20.20
N SER A 194 -48.40 -4.54 -20.15
CA SER A 194 -47.77 -5.41 -19.14
C SER A 194 -46.24 -5.36 -19.22
N LYS A 195 -45.65 -5.33 -20.43
CA LYS A 195 -44.21 -5.15 -20.60
C LYS A 195 -43.78 -3.82 -19.99
N ARG A 196 -44.46 -2.73 -20.32
CA ARG A 196 -44.11 -1.39 -19.83
C ARG A 196 -44.23 -1.27 -18.30
N GLU A 197 -45.24 -1.91 -17.73
CA GLU A 197 -45.46 -1.94 -16.27
C GLU A 197 -44.41 -2.76 -15.54
N ARG A 198 -44.07 -3.95 -16.07
CA ARG A 198 -43.15 -4.90 -15.42
C ARG A 198 -41.68 -4.64 -15.74
N MET A 199 -41.37 -3.80 -16.72
CA MET A 199 -39.98 -3.48 -17.07
C MET A 199 -39.30 -2.78 -15.90
N PRO A 200 -38.21 -3.35 -15.35
CA PRO A 200 -37.45 -2.68 -14.32
C PRO A 200 -36.89 -1.34 -14.82
N ARG A 201 -36.86 -0.33 -13.94
CA ARG A 201 -36.15 0.92 -14.23
C ARG A 201 -34.67 0.71 -13.98
N VAL A 202 -33.91 0.40 -15.03
CA VAL A 202 -32.48 0.14 -14.94
C VAL A 202 -31.72 1.43 -14.61
N GLY A 203 -31.32 1.59 -13.36
CA GLY A 203 -30.35 2.60 -12.94
C GLY A 203 -28.96 1.98 -12.87
N THR A 204 -28.03 2.39 -13.74
CA THR A 204 -26.62 1.94 -13.70
C THR A 204 -25.77 2.75 -12.72
N PHE A 205 -26.36 3.78 -12.10
CA PHE A 205 -25.62 4.80 -11.36
C PHE A 205 -24.91 4.22 -10.13
N ASP A 206 -25.59 3.42 -9.32
CA ASP A 206 -25.02 2.90 -8.07
C ASP A 206 -23.87 1.92 -8.30
N TYR A 207 -24.02 1.03 -9.29
CA TYR A 207 -22.94 0.13 -9.69
C TYR A 207 -21.74 0.88 -10.27
N SER A 208 -21.97 1.85 -11.16
CA SER A 208 -20.91 2.69 -11.72
C SER A 208 -20.17 3.49 -10.64
N LEU A 209 -20.91 4.05 -9.68
CA LEU A 209 -20.33 4.75 -8.53
C LEU A 209 -19.49 3.82 -7.66
N ALA A 210 -19.95 2.59 -7.43
CA ALA A 210 -19.21 1.60 -6.66
C ALA A 210 -17.91 1.17 -7.37
N CYS A 211 -17.93 0.99 -8.70
CA CYS A 211 -16.72 0.76 -9.50
C CYS A 211 -15.73 1.93 -9.35
N GLY A 212 -16.20 3.17 -9.47
CA GLY A 212 -15.36 4.35 -9.30
C GLY A 212 -14.73 4.45 -7.89
N LEU A 213 -15.44 4.00 -6.86
CA LEU A 213 -14.90 3.94 -5.50
C LEU A 213 -13.77 2.92 -5.37
N VAL A 214 -13.92 1.73 -5.97
CA VAL A 214 -12.85 0.72 -6.02
C VAL A 214 -11.62 1.27 -6.75
N GLU A 215 -11.79 1.89 -7.91
CA GLU A 215 -10.67 2.49 -8.65
C GLU A 215 -9.96 3.59 -7.86
N SER A 216 -10.72 4.42 -7.14
CA SER A 216 -10.19 5.49 -6.30
C SER A 216 -9.37 4.95 -5.13
N THR A 217 -9.92 3.98 -4.38
CA THR A 217 -9.25 3.34 -3.24
C THR A 217 -8.03 2.52 -3.68
N GLU A 218 -8.07 1.86 -4.83
CA GLU A 218 -6.91 1.16 -5.40
C GLU A 218 -5.76 2.13 -5.71
N LYS A 219 -6.07 3.30 -6.29
CA LYS A 219 -5.07 4.34 -6.54
C LYS A 219 -4.46 4.86 -5.24
N GLN A 220 -5.27 5.10 -4.22
CA GLN A 220 -4.77 5.50 -2.90
C GLN A 220 -3.89 4.43 -2.26
N MET A 221 -4.28 3.16 -2.39
CA MET A 221 -3.49 2.03 -1.88
C MET A 221 -2.11 1.99 -2.52
N LYS A 222 -2.01 2.13 -3.85
CA LYS A 222 -0.71 2.18 -4.56
C LYS A 222 0.19 3.31 -4.06
N VAL A 223 -0.38 4.50 -3.84
CA VAL A 223 0.36 5.66 -3.29
C VAL A 223 0.87 5.37 -1.87
N MET A 224 0.06 4.69 -1.05
CA MET A 224 0.48 4.30 0.31
C MET A 224 1.54 3.20 0.31
N GLU A 225 1.46 2.23 -0.59
CA GLU A 225 2.48 1.19 -0.75
C GLU A 225 3.83 1.79 -1.17
N GLU A 226 3.83 2.74 -2.10
CA GLU A 226 5.05 3.47 -2.47
C GLU A 226 5.62 4.29 -1.30
N SER A 227 4.74 4.91 -0.52
CA SER A 227 5.12 5.70 0.65
C SER A 227 5.75 4.81 1.73
N LEU A 228 5.17 3.63 1.97
CA LEU A 228 5.74 2.62 2.88
C LEU A 228 7.10 2.14 2.38
N ARG A 229 7.24 1.83 1.09
CA ARG A 229 8.53 1.41 0.50
C ARG A 229 9.61 2.46 0.70
N LYS A 230 9.29 3.74 0.48
CA LYS A 230 10.21 4.86 0.72
C LYS A 230 10.58 5.00 2.20
N ALA A 231 9.62 4.84 3.10
CA ALA A 231 9.86 4.88 4.54
C ALA A 231 10.78 3.73 5.00
N GLN A 232 10.56 2.51 4.51
CA GLN A 232 11.40 1.35 4.82
C GLN A 232 12.83 1.52 4.30
N ALA A 233 13.00 2.08 3.10
CA ALA A 233 14.34 2.39 2.58
C ALA A 233 15.09 3.38 3.47
N LYS A 234 14.41 4.45 3.93
CA LYS A 234 14.99 5.41 4.88
C LYS A 234 15.30 4.79 6.24
N GLU A 235 14.46 3.89 6.73
CA GLU A 235 14.74 3.16 7.98
C GLU A 235 16.00 2.30 7.85
N GLN A 236 16.14 1.56 6.75
CA GLN A 236 17.32 0.74 6.48
C GLN A 236 18.59 1.59 6.39
N GLU A 237 18.54 2.74 5.73
CA GLU A 237 19.63 3.70 5.64
C GLU A 237 20.00 4.25 7.02
N ALA A 238 19.02 4.72 7.79
CA ALA A 238 19.25 5.25 9.14
C ALA A 238 19.80 4.18 10.10
N ASP A 239 19.34 2.93 9.99
CA ASP A 239 19.85 1.80 10.77
C ASP A 239 21.28 1.42 10.37
N ALA A 240 21.63 1.50 9.07
CA ALA A 240 22.98 1.30 8.59
C ALA A 240 23.93 2.40 9.11
N ASN A 241 23.58 3.67 8.95
CA ASN A 241 24.37 4.82 9.42
C ASN A 241 24.57 4.77 10.94
N TYR A 242 23.53 4.42 11.69
CA TYR A 242 23.64 4.26 13.14
C TYR A 242 24.57 3.10 13.53
N ARG A 243 24.50 1.95 12.85
CA ARG A 243 25.40 0.82 13.11
C ARG A 243 26.85 1.17 12.80
N GLU A 244 27.09 1.88 11.70
CA GLU A 244 28.43 2.34 11.31
C GLU A 244 29.04 3.24 12.38
N VAL A 245 28.34 4.30 12.81
CA VAL A 245 28.88 5.24 13.82
C VAL A 245 29.08 4.56 15.18
N VAL A 246 28.25 3.58 15.54
CA VAL A 246 28.43 2.79 16.77
C VAL A 246 29.68 1.94 16.69
N SER A 247 29.93 1.30 15.54
CA SER A 247 31.16 0.55 15.28
C SER A 247 32.39 1.45 15.37
N ASP A 248 32.35 2.62 14.72
CA ASP A 248 33.47 3.56 14.72
C ASP A 248 33.73 4.16 16.10
N PHE A 249 32.67 4.46 16.86
CA PHE A 249 32.79 4.87 18.25
C PHE A 249 33.51 3.81 19.08
N LYS A 250 33.12 2.52 18.92
CA LYS A 250 33.75 1.42 19.64
C LYS A 250 35.23 1.26 19.28
N LYS A 251 35.56 1.27 17.98
CA LYS A 251 36.97 1.22 17.52
C LYS A 251 37.80 2.36 18.08
N CYS A 252 37.25 3.58 18.05
CA CYS A 252 37.93 4.76 18.59
C CYS A 252 38.13 4.67 20.11
N ASP A 253 37.17 4.11 20.83
CA ASP A 253 37.28 3.87 22.27
C ASP A 253 38.34 2.81 22.61
N ASP A 254 38.34 1.70 21.87
CA ASP A 254 39.33 0.63 22.02
C ASP A 254 40.76 1.13 21.70
N GLU A 255 40.93 1.89 20.60
CA GLU A 255 42.19 2.51 20.22
C GLU A 255 42.70 3.50 21.28
N LEU A 256 41.82 4.34 21.82
CA LEU A 256 42.16 5.29 22.87
C LEU A 256 42.56 4.55 24.15
N GLY A 257 41.83 3.49 24.52
CA GLY A 257 42.12 2.64 25.66
C GLY A 257 43.49 1.95 25.54
N GLN A 258 43.82 1.42 24.36
CA GLN A 258 45.13 0.82 24.11
C GLN A 258 46.26 1.85 24.18
N LEU A 259 46.07 3.02 23.56
CA LEU A 259 47.08 4.07 23.55
C LEU A 259 47.39 4.59 24.97
N TYR A 260 46.40 4.64 25.87
CA TYR A 260 46.65 4.97 27.27
C TYR A 260 47.49 3.92 28.00
N LYS A 261 47.28 2.62 27.73
CA LYS A 261 48.10 1.55 28.29
C LYS A 261 49.55 1.70 27.82
N ASP A 262 49.74 1.83 26.51
CA ASP A 262 51.07 1.99 25.91
C ASP A 262 51.79 3.24 26.45
N LEU A 263 51.06 4.36 26.59
CA LEU A 263 51.60 5.62 27.12
C LEU A 263 52.00 5.49 28.60
N SER A 264 51.23 4.75 29.39
CA SER A 264 51.57 4.44 30.79
C SER A 264 52.86 3.62 30.88
N GLU A 265 52.98 2.56 30.05
CA GLU A 265 54.18 1.72 29.98
C GLU A 265 55.42 2.52 29.55
N LYS A 266 55.28 3.38 28.54
CA LYS A 266 56.37 4.24 28.07
C LYS A 266 56.83 5.24 29.11
N ARG A 267 55.90 5.84 29.87
CA ARG A 267 56.22 6.75 30.99
C ARG A 267 57.00 6.03 32.08
N GLU A 268 56.60 4.81 32.43
CA GLU A 268 57.30 4.00 33.43
C GLU A 268 58.71 3.61 32.96
N LEU A 269 58.85 3.24 31.68
CA LEU A 269 60.16 2.97 31.07
C LEU A 269 61.05 4.23 31.08
N LEU A 270 60.52 5.40 30.73
CA LEU A 270 61.27 6.66 30.76
C LEU A 270 61.72 7.00 32.19
N TYR A 271 60.84 6.83 33.19
CA TYR A 271 61.20 7.04 34.59
C TYR A 271 62.33 6.11 35.03
N THR A 272 62.23 4.83 34.68
CA THR A 272 63.26 3.82 35.00
C THR A 272 64.61 4.14 34.36
N GLU A 273 64.63 4.55 33.08
CA GLU A 273 65.86 4.91 32.38
C GLU A 273 66.45 6.24 32.91
N ARG A 274 65.61 7.24 33.22
CA ARG A 274 66.05 8.47 33.89
C ARG A 274 66.66 8.20 35.26
N LYS A 275 66.07 7.31 36.05
CA LYS A 275 66.61 6.88 37.35
C LYS A 275 68.01 6.29 37.18
N LYS A 276 68.23 5.42 36.20
CA LYS A 276 69.55 4.83 35.91
C LYS A 276 70.57 5.87 35.47
N ASP A 277 70.19 6.81 34.60
CA ASP A 277 71.06 7.89 34.13
C ASP A 277 71.53 8.79 35.29
N VAL A 278 70.59 9.21 36.15
CA VAL A 278 70.86 9.98 37.37
C VAL A 278 71.82 9.26 38.30
N LEU A 279 71.58 7.97 38.58
CA LEU A 279 72.46 7.18 39.46
C LEU A 279 73.86 7.02 38.88
N LYS A 280 73.97 6.86 37.55
CA LYS A 280 75.26 6.80 36.86
C LYS A 280 76.00 8.14 36.94
N LYS A 281 75.33 9.28 36.71
CA LYS A 281 75.90 10.63 36.84
C LYS A 281 76.36 10.93 38.26
N ALA A 282 75.63 10.45 39.27
CA ALA A 282 76.01 10.59 40.68
C ALA A 282 77.20 9.72 41.10
N GLY A 283 77.69 8.83 40.23
CA GLY A 283 78.80 7.91 40.52
C GLY A 283 78.41 6.72 41.40
N MET A 284 77.12 6.38 41.49
CA MET A 284 76.65 5.24 42.29
C MET A 284 76.96 3.91 41.61
N SER A 285 77.51 2.97 42.38
CA SER A 285 77.73 1.59 41.93
C SER A 285 76.42 0.92 41.52
N SER A 286 76.44 0.22 40.38
CA SER A 286 75.26 -0.47 39.84
C SER A 286 74.65 -1.50 40.79
N LYS A 287 75.45 -2.03 41.72
CA LYS A 287 75.00 -2.95 42.78
C LYS A 287 74.03 -2.29 43.77
N LEU A 288 74.18 -0.98 44.01
CA LEU A 288 73.40 -0.23 44.98
C LEU A 288 72.14 0.43 44.38
N TRP A 289 71.93 0.35 43.06
CA TRP A 289 70.82 1.06 42.39
C TRP A 289 69.42 0.64 42.86
N LYS A 290 69.28 -0.58 43.43
CA LYS A 290 68.02 -1.08 43.99
C LYS A 290 67.77 -0.58 45.43
N GLU A 291 68.83 -0.20 46.13
CA GLU A 291 68.84 0.20 47.55
C GLU A 291 68.76 1.72 47.72
N VAL A 292 68.50 2.44 46.63
CA VAL A 292 68.46 3.91 46.60
C VAL A 292 67.11 4.43 46.13
N LYS A 293 66.62 5.44 46.86
CA LYS A 293 65.43 6.21 46.49
C LYS A 293 65.87 7.43 45.69
N VAL A 294 65.26 7.59 44.52
CA VAL A 294 65.55 8.70 43.61
C VAL A 294 64.28 9.49 43.38
N SER A 295 64.34 10.79 43.68
CA SER A 295 63.27 11.76 43.39
C SER A 295 63.80 12.75 42.37
N ILE A 296 63.32 12.65 41.14
CA ILE A 296 63.64 13.59 40.05
C ILE A 296 62.56 14.67 40.03
N LYS A 297 62.97 15.93 40.22
CA LYS A 297 62.08 17.09 40.22
C LYS A 297 61.83 17.59 38.78
N PRO A 298 60.77 18.38 38.54
CA PRO A 298 60.45 18.91 37.21
C PRO A 298 61.52 19.81 36.60
N ASP A 299 62.30 20.49 37.45
CA ASP A 299 63.45 21.34 37.11
C ASP A 299 64.71 20.55 36.74
N GLY A 300 64.64 19.22 36.69
CA GLY A 300 65.76 18.35 36.33
C GLY A 300 66.67 18.00 37.52
N VAL A 301 66.48 18.63 38.68
CA VAL A 301 67.25 18.33 39.89
C VAL A 301 66.85 16.96 40.44
N ALA A 302 67.83 16.10 40.67
CA ALA A 302 67.60 14.77 41.19
C ALA A 302 68.16 14.63 42.60
N HIS A 303 67.29 14.18 43.51
CA HIS A 303 67.64 13.85 44.89
C HIS A 303 67.81 12.34 45.01
N ILE A 304 68.96 11.91 45.53
CA ILE A 304 69.31 10.50 45.70
C ILE A 304 69.54 10.27 47.20
N TYR A 305 68.79 9.33 47.77
CA TYR A 305 68.86 8.94 49.18
C TYR A 305 69.38 7.50 49.29
N TYR A 306 70.37 7.28 50.15
CA TYR A 306 71.03 5.98 50.29
C TYR A 306 71.55 5.72 51.71
N GLY A 307 71.67 4.46 52.12
CA GLY A 307 72.37 4.08 53.35
C GLY A 307 71.72 4.49 54.68
N GLY A 308 70.43 4.86 54.67
CA GLY A 308 69.67 5.12 55.90
C GLY A 308 69.34 3.84 56.69
N GLN A 309 69.10 3.98 57.99
CA GLN A 309 68.56 2.90 58.82
C GLN A 309 67.16 2.50 58.36
N GLU A 310 66.91 1.19 58.26
CA GLU A 310 65.64 0.54 57.85
C GLU A 310 65.19 0.79 56.39
N CYS A 311 65.39 1.99 55.84
CA CYS A 311 65.12 2.33 54.46
C CYS A 311 66.12 3.35 53.90
N SER A 312 66.15 3.49 52.57
CA SER A 312 67.15 4.32 51.88
C SER A 312 67.10 5.82 52.21
N ASP A 313 65.96 6.32 52.67
CA ASP A 313 65.74 7.69 53.18
C ASP A 313 65.53 7.74 54.71
N GLY A 314 65.90 6.67 55.41
CA GLY A 314 65.78 6.55 56.87
C GLY A 314 66.81 7.38 57.64
N GLN A 315 66.92 7.14 58.94
CA GLN A 315 67.83 7.91 59.80
C GLN A 315 69.29 7.73 59.36
N ASP A 316 70.08 8.80 59.45
CA ASP A 316 71.48 8.86 59.01
C ASP A 316 71.74 8.53 57.53
N HIS A 317 70.73 8.61 56.66
CA HIS A 317 70.93 8.41 55.21
C HIS A 317 71.92 9.42 54.62
N GLY A 318 72.64 9.01 53.58
CA GLY A 318 73.37 9.89 52.67
C GLY A 318 72.44 10.53 51.66
N HIS A 319 72.74 11.77 51.27
CA HIS A 319 71.90 12.55 50.37
C HIS A 319 72.78 13.23 49.32
N ILE A 320 72.54 12.87 48.06
CA ILE A 320 73.17 13.51 46.90
C ILE A 320 72.11 14.30 46.15
N ILE A 321 72.44 15.54 45.79
CA ILE A 321 71.67 16.36 44.86
C ILE A 321 72.55 16.60 43.64
N ILE A 322 72.07 16.20 42.48
CA ILE A 322 72.68 16.53 41.19
C ILE A 322 71.75 17.41 40.37
N ASP A 323 72.33 18.32 39.59
CA ASP A 323 71.61 19.08 38.58
C ASP A 323 71.34 18.23 37.31
N GLU A 324 70.72 18.84 36.30
CA GLU A 324 70.39 18.18 35.03
C GLU A 324 71.64 17.73 34.22
N TYR A 325 72.78 18.40 34.41
CA TYR A 325 74.05 18.11 33.77
C TYR A 325 74.86 17.03 34.51
N GLY A 326 74.44 16.66 35.71
CA GLY A 326 75.12 15.68 36.56
C GLY A 326 76.18 16.30 37.48
N GLN A 327 76.21 17.63 37.61
CA GLN A 327 77.05 18.31 38.59
C GLN A 327 76.45 18.11 39.98
N LYS A 328 77.28 17.64 40.92
CA LYS A 328 76.88 17.49 42.33
C LYS A 328 76.75 18.87 42.97
N ILE A 329 75.52 19.24 43.31
CA ILE A 329 75.18 20.45 44.08
C ILE A 329 75.36 20.17 45.57
N TYR A 330 75.10 18.92 45.98
CA TYR A 330 75.20 18.47 47.37
C TYR A 330 75.59 17.00 47.40
N ASP A 331 76.51 16.64 48.29
CA ASP A 331 76.94 15.26 48.51
C ASP A 331 77.27 15.08 49.99
N ARG A 332 76.32 14.52 50.73
CA ARG A 332 76.48 14.16 52.15
C ARG A 332 76.49 12.65 52.28
N LYS A 333 77.48 12.11 52.98
CA LYS A 333 77.54 10.66 53.25
C LYS A 333 76.63 10.29 54.42
N PRO A 334 76.28 9.01 54.55
CA PRO A 334 75.58 8.52 55.73
C PRO A 334 76.35 8.90 57.00
N THR A 335 75.64 9.20 58.09
CA THR A 335 76.19 9.61 59.42
C THR A 335 76.90 10.98 59.49
N GLU A 336 77.05 11.70 58.37
CA GLU A 336 77.59 13.07 58.38
C GLU A 336 76.51 14.10 58.82
N GLN A 337 76.92 15.12 59.58
CA GLN A 337 76.04 16.22 60.00
C GLN A 337 75.50 17.00 58.78
N ASN A 338 74.27 17.51 58.88
CA ASN A 338 73.63 18.28 57.82
C ASN A 338 74.43 19.57 57.52
N GLY A 339 74.88 19.72 56.27
CA GLY A 339 75.46 20.97 55.78
C GLY A 339 74.39 21.91 55.23
N ASN A 340 74.70 23.21 55.17
CA ASN A 340 73.88 24.18 54.45
C ASN A 340 74.16 24.06 52.95
N TYR A 341 73.13 23.81 52.13
CA TYR A 341 73.23 23.95 50.68
C TYR A 341 72.27 25.04 50.19
N THR A 342 72.80 25.96 49.40
CA THR A 342 72.04 27.00 48.70
C THR A 342 71.83 26.52 47.27
N LEU A 343 70.57 26.30 46.87
CA LEU A 343 70.21 26.17 45.46
C LEU A 343 70.47 27.52 44.78
N ALA A 344 71.67 27.71 44.23
CA ALA A 344 71.94 28.87 43.38
C ALA A 344 71.11 28.73 42.10
N LYS A 345 70.06 29.55 41.97
CA LYS A 345 69.39 29.79 40.70
C LYS A 345 70.42 30.46 39.76
N ALA A 346 70.73 29.81 38.65
CA ALA A 346 71.32 30.45 37.47
C ALA A 346 70.24 30.54 36.39
#